data_AF-A0A317DM16-F1
#
_entry.id   AF-A0A317DM16-F1
#
_cell.length_a   1.000
_cell.length_b   1.000
_cell.length_c   1.000
_cell.angle_alpha   90.00
_cell.angle_beta   90.00
_cell.angle_gamma   90.00
#
_symmetry.space_group_name_H-M   'P 1'
#
loop_
_entity.id
_entity.type
_entity.pdbx_description
1 polymer ?
#
loop_
_entity_poly.entity_id
_entity_poly.type
_entity_poly.pdbx_seq_one_letter_code
_entity_poly.pdbx_strand_id
1 'polypeptide(L)'
;MATGQGHPRSQGQGMTAVDPIPAPTTAWLLPEYADELADVLAQRRSRLWQLTSPGELAAWALAEPEPAPLDPGPAAFEGDWTDGLDGTQQAAWALAGWVTRMTVPEAAATAGRHWLLSQVDQGGAPLLRLTVGVLETFGVLEDGAEVWLRVLAAPLDSAVDAGALDEEEWERRGVELARDGTRTLAEDKYLLRCPDIRTAQWLLRQPPVMAGARMLNGWVAAGPFPFKSRYRPEIAARAWLAAETLLAAESPAAPIGGQGFDRPYTGSAVPAELPAQRSFDAAAYRAGVNEHDRLCRALVDHLAASGLRVGAGLAGVNVDLAWRDTEGRQFIAEVKSVVGGNEVEQLRLGLGQVLEYRHRLATLGMWVTPVLVVSRCTDRAWPAICGDSHVILLQGERASDWTAALTEGRDPTPVLVIDEAEA
;
A
#
# COMPACT_ATOMS: atom_id res chain seq x y z
N MET A 1 -16.78 -6.43 70.56
CA MET A 1 -16.92 -5.06 70.01
C MET A 1 -15.62 -4.76 69.26
N ALA A 2 -15.49 -5.16 67.98
CA ALA A 2 -15.97 -4.47 66.76
C ALA A 2 -15.33 -3.06 66.62
N THR A 3 -14.63 -2.67 65.55
CA THR A 3 -14.53 -3.17 64.17
C THR A 3 -13.36 -2.46 63.47
N GLY A 4 -12.57 -3.20 62.68
CA GLY A 4 -11.52 -2.66 61.81
C GLY A 4 -12.07 -2.21 60.46
N GLN A 5 -11.59 -1.06 59.96
CA GLN A 5 -11.92 -0.53 58.64
C GLN A 5 -10.99 -1.13 57.58
N GLY A 6 -11.55 -1.98 56.73
CA GLY A 6 -10.89 -2.44 55.50
C GLY A 6 -11.10 -1.43 54.37
N HIS A 7 -10.02 -1.06 53.68
CA HIS A 7 -10.09 -0.32 52.42
C HIS A 7 -10.60 -1.23 51.29
N PRO A 8 -11.50 -0.74 50.43
CA PRO A 8 -11.95 -1.51 49.27
C PRO A 8 -10.84 -1.52 48.21
N ARG A 9 -10.44 -2.73 47.78
CA ARG A 9 -9.68 -2.94 46.54
C ARG A 9 -10.57 -2.49 45.38
N SER A 10 -10.09 -1.53 44.58
CA SER A 10 -10.70 -1.16 43.31
C SER A 10 -10.68 -2.40 42.40
N GLN A 11 -11.87 -2.87 42.05
CA GLN A 11 -12.04 -3.90 41.03
C GLN A 11 -11.70 -3.26 39.68
N GLY A 12 -10.82 -3.90 38.91
CA GLY A 12 -10.46 -3.46 37.56
C GLY A 12 -11.72 -3.34 36.70
N GLN A 13 -11.98 -2.12 36.22
CA GLN A 13 -12.98 -1.88 35.19
C GLN A 13 -12.58 -2.68 33.95
N GLY A 14 -13.40 -3.68 33.61
CA GLY A 14 -13.26 -4.41 32.35
C GLY A 14 -13.39 -3.45 31.18
N MET A 15 -12.45 -3.54 30.23
CA MET A 15 -12.48 -2.84 28.94
C MET A 15 -13.84 -3.06 28.27
N THR A 16 -14.67 -2.02 28.25
CA THR A 16 -15.86 -1.98 27.41
C THR A 16 -15.42 -1.92 25.93
N ALA A 17 -16.08 -2.71 25.10
CA ALA A 17 -15.86 -2.74 23.65
C ALA A 17 -15.95 -1.32 23.07
N VAL A 18 -15.01 -0.99 22.19
CA VAL A 18 -14.95 0.32 21.51
C VAL A 18 -16.12 0.39 20.53
N ASP A 19 -16.91 1.47 20.59
CA ASP A 19 -17.99 1.70 19.63
C ASP A 19 -17.44 1.69 18.19
N PRO A 20 -18.14 1.04 17.24
CA PRO A 20 -17.68 0.98 15.85
C PRO A 20 -17.64 2.39 15.26
N ILE A 21 -16.48 2.75 14.70
CA ILE A 21 -16.29 4.00 13.96
C ILE A 21 -17.14 3.91 12.68
N PRO A 22 -18.01 4.90 12.37
CA PRO A 22 -18.76 4.92 11.12
C PRO A 22 -17.81 4.83 9.92
N ALA A 23 -18.25 4.15 8.84
CA ALA A 23 -17.42 3.93 7.67
C ALA A 23 -16.88 5.27 7.13
N PRO A 24 -15.56 5.39 6.87
CA PRO A 24 -14.95 6.63 6.46
C PRO A 24 -15.51 7.07 5.10
N THR A 25 -16.27 8.16 5.07
CA THR A 25 -16.62 8.82 3.81
C THR A 25 -15.48 9.74 3.41
N THR A 26 -14.95 9.56 2.20
CA THR A 26 -13.95 10.45 1.61
C THR A 26 -14.60 11.63 0.87
N ALA A 27 -15.90 11.86 1.06
CA ALA A 27 -16.64 12.91 0.37
C ALA A 27 -16.16 14.34 0.70
N TRP A 28 -15.40 14.52 1.77
CA TRP A 28 -14.75 15.79 2.16
C TRP A 28 -13.42 16.04 1.41
N LEU A 29 -12.87 15.02 0.73
CA LEU A 29 -11.65 15.10 -0.06
C LEU A 29 -11.99 15.54 -1.49
N LEU A 30 -11.86 16.83 -1.75
CA LEU A 30 -11.98 17.34 -3.11
C LEU A 30 -10.71 16.98 -3.92
N PRO A 31 -10.82 16.41 -5.14
CA PRO A 31 -9.67 16.02 -5.96
C PRO A 31 -8.65 17.14 -6.18
N GLU A 32 -9.11 18.39 -6.24
CA GLU A 32 -8.26 19.59 -6.37
C GLU A 32 -7.23 19.73 -5.25
N TYR A 33 -7.46 19.19 -4.04
CA TYR A 33 -6.46 19.24 -2.97
C TYR A 33 -5.19 18.48 -3.32
N ALA A 34 -5.30 17.39 -4.09
CA ALA A 34 -4.15 16.62 -4.53
C ALA A 34 -3.28 17.45 -5.48
N ASP A 35 -3.91 18.11 -6.45
CA ASP A 35 -3.25 18.94 -7.46
C ASP A 35 -2.64 20.19 -6.83
N GLU A 36 -3.38 20.89 -5.96
CA GLU A 36 -2.88 22.05 -5.23
C GLU A 36 -1.68 21.71 -4.34
N LEU A 37 -1.76 20.59 -3.60
CA LEU A 37 -0.65 20.12 -2.79
C LEU A 37 0.54 19.75 -3.66
N ALA A 38 0.33 19.05 -4.78
CA ALA A 38 1.39 18.68 -5.72
C ALA A 38 2.09 19.92 -6.29
N ASP A 39 1.33 20.95 -6.67
CA ASP A 39 1.86 22.22 -7.18
C ASP A 39 2.69 22.96 -6.14
N VAL A 40 2.20 23.04 -4.90
CA VAL A 40 2.94 23.66 -3.79
C VAL A 40 4.22 22.90 -3.47
N LEU A 41 4.19 21.57 -3.49
CA LEU A 41 5.36 20.72 -3.29
C LEU A 41 6.35 20.84 -4.45
N ALA A 42 5.88 20.90 -5.70
CA ALA A 42 6.71 21.00 -6.90
C ALA A 42 7.52 22.29 -6.97
N GLN A 43 7.02 23.38 -6.38
CA GLN A 43 7.75 24.64 -6.26
C GLN A 43 8.96 24.57 -5.31
N ARG A 44 9.12 23.47 -4.56
CA ARG A 44 10.18 23.31 -3.56
C ARG A 44 11.37 22.55 -4.10
N ARG A 45 12.56 23.01 -3.73
CA ARG A 45 13.79 22.24 -3.88
C ARG A 45 13.95 21.31 -2.68
N SER A 46 13.70 20.02 -2.88
CA SER A 46 13.89 19.01 -1.84
C SER A 46 14.81 17.87 -2.28
N ARG A 47 15.53 17.28 -1.32
CA ARG A 47 16.21 15.99 -1.50
C ARG A 47 15.24 14.81 -1.42
N LEU A 48 14.04 15.02 -0.89
CA LEU A 48 12.98 14.02 -0.86
C LEU A 48 12.59 13.57 -2.28
N TRP A 49 12.78 14.45 -3.27
CA TRP A 49 12.50 14.18 -4.69
C TRP A 49 13.40 13.14 -5.34
N GLN A 50 14.40 12.63 -4.62
CA GLN A 50 15.20 11.49 -5.05
C GLN A 50 14.53 10.14 -4.76
N LEU A 51 13.49 10.14 -3.91
CA LEU A 51 12.79 8.94 -3.45
C LEU A 51 11.33 8.89 -3.94
N THR A 52 10.72 10.05 -4.17
CA THR A 52 9.33 10.21 -4.58
C THR A 52 9.17 11.46 -5.45
N SER A 53 8.01 11.70 -6.04
CA SER A 53 7.65 12.94 -6.73
C SER A 53 6.62 13.77 -5.94
N PRO A 54 6.50 15.09 -6.20
CA PRO A 54 5.45 15.91 -5.60
C PRO A 54 4.03 15.35 -5.77
N GLY A 55 3.72 14.82 -6.96
CA GLY A 55 2.41 14.22 -7.25
C GLY A 55 2.17 12.91 -6.50
N GLU A 56 3.16 12.02 -6.44
CA GLU A 56 3.07 10.78 -5.65
C GLU A 56 2.92 11.08 -4.15
N LEU A 57 3.66 12.07 -3.64
CA LEU A 57 3.55 12.49 -2.25
C LEU A 57 2.18 13.08 -1.92
N ALA A 58 1.61 13.89 -2.83
CA ALA A 58 0.27 14.43 -2.66
C ALA A 58 -0.79 13.32 -2.69
N ALA A 59 -0.70 12.39 -3.64
CA ALA A 59 -1.59 11.23 -3.71
C ALA A 59 -1.49 10.36 -2.45
N TRP A 60 -0.28 10.09 -1.95
CA TRP A 60 -0.07 9.34 -0.71
C TRP A 60 -0.68 10.03 0.52
N ALA A 61 -0.62 11.36 0.58
CA ALA A 61 -1.16 12.12 1.71
C ALA A 61 -2.69 11.98 1.84
N LEU A 62 -3.37 11.74 0.71
CA LEU A 62 -4.84 11.66 0.62
C LEU A 62 -5.37 10.24 0.43
N ALA A 63 -4.48 9.28 0.16
CA ALA A 63 -4.82 7.87 0.04
C ALA A 63 -5.38 7.29 1.36
N GLU A 64 -6.10 6.17 1.25
CA GLU A 64 -6.48 5.40 2.43
C GLU A 64 -5.23 5.08 3.26
N PRO A 65 -5.27 5.32 4.58
CA PRO A 65 -4.04 5.36 5.33
C PRO A 65 -3.49 3.95 5.60
N GLU A 66 -2.46 3.59 4.84
CA GLU A 66 -1.66 2.40 5.07
C GLU A 66 -0.34 2.73 5.79
N PRO A 67 0.11 1.90 6.76
CA PRO A 67 1.38 2.10 7.43
C PRO A 67 2.55 1.74 6.51
N ALA A 68 3.64 2.52 6.59
CA ALA A 68 4.88 2.19 5.89
C ALA A 68 5.31 0.72 6.15
N PRO A 69 5.87 0.03 5.13
CA PRO A 69 6.29 -1.36 5.25
C PRO A 69 7.32 -1.54 6.36
N LEU A 70 7.30 -2.73 6.99
CA LEU A 70 8.11 -3.04 8.16
C LEU A 70 9.56 -3.37 7.83
N ASP A 71 9.78 -3.98 6.66
CA ASP A 71 11.08 -4.41 6.17
C ASP A 71 11.42 -3.67 4.87
N PRO A 72 12.51 -2.86 4.83
CA PRO A 72 13.43 -2.62 5.94
C PRO A 72 12.89 -1.61 6.97
N GLY A 73 13.12 -1.89 8.25
CA GLY A 73 12.92 -0.90 9.32
C GLY A 73 13.98 0.22 9.27
N PRO A 74 13.78 1.33 9.98
CA PRO A 74 14.72 2.46 9.98
C PRO A 74 16.10 2.12 10.56
N ALA A 75 16.17 1.09 11.41
CA ALA A 75 17.38 0.44 11.89
C ALA A 75 17.03 -0.92 12.49
N ALA A 76 18.03 -1.81 12.61
CA ALA A 76 17.90 -3.03 13.39
C ALA A 76 17.81 -2.69 14.89
N PHE A 77 16.93 -3.39 15.61
CA PHE A 77 16.83 -3.32 17.06
C PHE A 77 17.28 -4.66 17.65
N GLU A 78 18.29 -4.64 18.52
CA GLU A 78 18.75 -5.81 19.25
C GLU A 78 18.20 -5.74 20.68
N GLY A 79 17.27 -6.62 21.03
CA GLY A 79 16.69 -6.71 22.37
C GLY A 79 15.17 -6.87 22.38
N ASP A 80 14.60 -6.99 23.57
CA ASP A 80 13.16 -6.91 23.76
C ASP A 80 12.76 -5.45 23.88
N TRP A 81 11.93 -4.96 22.96
CA TRP A 81 11.52 -3.56 22.97
C TRP A 81 10.70 -3.20 24.22
N THR A 82 10.16 -4.18 24.93
CA THR A 82 9.38 -3.98 26.17
C THR A 82 10.26 -3.80 27.42
N ASP A 83 11.56 -4.02 27.33
CA ASP A 83 12.47 -4.01 28.49
C ASP A 83 12.38 -2.70 29.29
N GLY A 84 11.95 -2.81 30.55
CA GLY A 84 11.84 -1.69 31.48
C GLY A 84 10.64 -0.76 31.25
N LEU A 85 9.68 -1.14 30.40
CA LEU A 85 8.44 -0.38 30.17
C LEU A 85 7.24 -1.06 30.81
N ASP A 86 6.42 -0.27 31.51
CA ASP A 86 5.07 -0.71 31.88
C ASP A 86 4.09 -0.67 30.69
N GLY A 87 2.85 -1.12 30.89
CA GLY A 87 1.87 -1.19 29.81
C GLY A 87 1.50 0.16 29.18
N THR A 88 1.49 1.25 29.97
CA THR A 88 1.19 2.59 29.46
C THR A 88 2.35 3.12 28.63
N GLN A 89 3.58 2.93 29.12
CA GLN A 89 4.79 3.27 28.39
C GLN A 89 4.87 2.47 27.08
N GLN A 90 4.58 1.17 27.10
CA GLN A 90 4.53 0.34 25.89
C GLN A 90 3.51 0.89 24.87
N ALA A 91 2.33 1.33 25.31
CA ALA A 91 1.34 1.95 24.45
C ALA A 91 1.82 3.30 23.87
N ALA A 92 2.55 4.11 24.64
CA ALA A 92 3.13 5.37 24.17
C ALA A 92 4.18 5.13 23.07
N TRP A 93 5.07 4.15 23.28
CA TRP A 93 6.07 3.73 22.29
C TRP A 93 5.42 3.19 21.01
N ALA A 94 4.37 2.38 21.14
CA ALA A 94 3.62 1.87 19.99
C ALA A 94 2.90 2.98 19.22
N LEU A 95 2.26 3.92 19.92
CA LEU A 95 1.62 5.07 19.28
C LEU A 95 2.64 5.92 18.51
N ALA A 96 3.80 6.22 19.10
CA ALA A 96 4.85 7.01 18.46
C ALA A 96 5.38 6.34 17.19
N GLY A 97 5.61 5.02 17.23
CA GLY A 97 6.05 4.26 16.06
C GLY A 97 4.97 4.22 14.97
N TRP A 98 3.72 4.03 15.35
CA TRP A 98 2.60 3.99 14.41
C TRP A 98 2.40 5.35 13.74
N VAL A 99 2.36 6.45 14.49
CA VAL A 99 2.27 7.80 13.91
C VAL A 99 3.41 8.04 12.94
N THR A 100 4.63 7.65 13.29
CA THR A 100 5.79 7.78 12.39
C THR A 100 5.55 7.02 11.08
N ARG A 101 5.11 5.76 11.14
CA ARG A 101 4.86 4.92 9.96
C ARG A 101 3.69 5.41 9.10
N MET A 102 2.70 6.02 9.73
CA MET A 102 1.47 6.44 9.08
C MET A 102 1.58 7.82 8.46
N THR A 103 2.37 8.71 9.06
CA THR A 103 2.33 10.14 8.74
C THR A 103 3.62 10.67 8.12
N VAL A 104 4.71 9.91 8.09
CA VAL A 104 5.99 10.36 7.53
C VAL A 104 6.22 9.76 6.14
N PRO A 105 6.50 10.58 5.11
CA PRO A 105 6.74 10.07 3.77
C PRO A 105 8.04 9.27 3.71
N GLU A 106 7.97 8.09 3.08
CA GLU A 106 9.12 7.20 2.92
C GLU A 106 9.84 6.96 4.27
N ALA A 107 9.07 6.77 5.35
CA ALA A 107 9.54 6.85 6.73
C ALA A 107 10.83 6.04 6.97
N ALA A 108 10.88 4.77 6.55
CA ALA A 108 12.07 3.94 6.71
C ALA A 108 13.28 4.50 5.96
N ALA A 109 13.12 4.85 4.68
CA ALA A 109 14.21 5.39 3.87
C ALA A 109 14.67 6.76 4.36
N THR A 110 13.79 7.59 4.92
CA THR A 110 14.11 8.99 5.26
C THR A 110 14.56 9.21 6.71
N ALA A 111 14.66 8.13 7.52
CA ALA A 111 15.05 8.18 8.92
C ALA A 111 16.42 8.85 9.14
N GLY A 112 16.47 9.80 10.08
CA GLY A 112 17.66 10.61 10.36
C GLY A 112 18.05 11.60 9.25
N ARG A 113 17.33 11.62 8.12
CA ARG A 113 17.59 12.50 6.97
C ARG A 113 16.54 13.58 6.81
N HIS A 114 15.27 13.25 7.05
CA HIS A 114 14.13 14.17 6.99
C HIS A 114 13.29 14.16 8.27
N TRP A 115 13.49 13.18 9.16
CA TRP A 115 12.80 13.11 10.43
C TRP A 115 13.67 12.41 11.49
N LEU A 116 13.31 12.59 12.76
CA LEU A 116 13.80 11.80 13.87
C LEU A 116 12.70 11.59 14.91
N LEU A 117 12.81 10.50 15.65
CA LEU A 117 12.10 10.30 16.92
C LEU A 117 13.11 10.47 18.06
N SER A 118 12.77 11.29 19.05
CA SER A 118 13.61 11.56 20.21
C SER A 118 12.86 11.24 21.50
N GLN A 119 13.58 10.73 22.49
CA GLN A 119 13.14 10.65 23.87
C GLN A 119 13.83 11.78 24.64
N VAL A 120 13.07 12.68 25.24
CA VAL A 120 13.59 13.82 26.01
C VAL A 120 12.90 13.93 27.36
N ASP A 121 13.58 14.46 28.36
CA ASP A 121 12.95 14.75 29.65
C ASP A 121 12.24 16.12 29.59
N GLN A 122 10.93 16.12 29.82
CA GLN A 122 10.11 17.33 29.91
C GLN A 122 9.48 17.41 31.30
N GLY A 123 10.10 18.19 32.19
CA GLY A 123 9.55 18.44 33.53
C GLY A 123 9.57 17.21 34.44
N GLY A 124 10.50 16.28 34.23
CA GLY A 124 10.62 15.03 35.00
C GLY A 124 9.86 13.86 34.39
N ALA A 125 9.15 14.07 33.28
CA ALA A 125 8.45 13.04 32.53
C ALA A 125 9.14 12.79 31.17
N PRO A 126 9.50 11.54 30.82
CA PRO A 126 9.98 11.20 29.49
C PRO A 126 8.92 11.48 28.41
N LEU A 127 9.31 12.21 27.38
CA LEU A 127 8.52 12.55 26.21
C LEU A 127 9.12 11.89 24.97
N LEU A 128 8.31 11.10 24.26
CA LEU A 128 8.60 10.69 22.89
C LEU A 128 8.11 11.77 21.93
N ARG A 129 9.02 12.28 21.10
CA ARG A 129 8.75 13.42 20.21
C ARG A 129 9.24 13.14 18.79
N LEU A 130 8.32 13.22 17.84
CA LEU A 130 8.59 13.12 16.41
C LEU A 130 8.84 14.51 15.83
N THR A 131 9.96 14.67 15.14
CA THR A 131 10.32 15.88 14.41
C THR A 131 10.49 15.56 12.93
N VAL A 132 9.76 16.27 12.06
CA VAL A 132 9.83 16.13 10.60
C VAL A 132 10.25 17.48 10.01
N GLY A 133 11.32 17.49 9.21
CA GLY A 133 11.95 18.72 8.73
C GLY A 133 12.41 19.60 9.90
N VAL A 134 11.78 20.76 10.05
CA VAL A 134 12.06 21.73 11.12
C VAL A 134 10.99 21.76 12.23
N LEU A 135 9.95 20.94 12.12
CA LEU A 135 8.77 21.00 12.98
C LEU A 135 8.64 19.74 13.83
N GLU A 136 8.35 19.92 15.11
CA GLU A 136 7.92 18.84 15.99
C GLU A 136 6.45 18.57 15.68
N THR A 137 6.10 17.43 15.09
CA THR A 137 4.73 17.20 14.59
C THR A 137 3.91 16.32 15.49
N PHE A 138 4.55 15.60 16.42
CA PHE A 138 3.86 14.75 17.40
C PHE A 138 4.68 14.63 18.70
N GLY A 139 3.98 14.51 19.82
CA GLY A 139 4.57 14.16 21.11
C GLY A 139 3.61 13.36 21.98
N VAL A 140 4.17 12.44 22.77
CA VAL A 140 3.46 11.66 23.79
C VAL A 140 4.32 11.51 25.03
N LEU A 141 3.79 11.88 26.19
CA LEU A 141 4.42 11.56 27.47
C LEU A 141 4.34 10.06 27.69
N GLU A 142 5.41 9.44 28.17
CA GLU A 142 5.46 7.98 28.35
C GLU A 142 4.50 7.47 29.42
N ASP A 143 4.08 8.32 30.35
CA ASP A 143 3.01 8.02 31.32
C ASP A 143 1.60 8.13 30.70
N GLY A 144 1.51 8.51 29.43
CA GLY A 144 0.26 8.66 28.69
C GLY A 144 -0.61 9.86 29.10
N ALA A 145 -0.11 10.74 29.97
CA ALA A 145 -0.89 11.85 30.52
C ALA A 145 -1.20 12.96 29.51
N GLU A 146 -0.44 13.03 28.42
CA GLU A 146 -0.65 14.00 27.36
C GLU A 146 -0.16 13.45 26.02
N VAL A 147 -0.99 13.60 24.99
CA VAL A 147 -0.59 13.40 23.60
C VAL A 147 -0.92 14.67 22.83
N TRP A 148 -0.02 15.10 21.95
CA TRP A 148 -0.32 16.18 21.03
C TRP A 148 0.18 15.88 19.63
N LEU A 149 -0.51 16.44 18.64
CA LEU A 149 -0.15 16.34 17.23
C LEU A 149 -0.45 17.65 16.51
N ARG A 150 0.38 17.95 15.51
CA ARG A 150 0.15 19.06 14.58
C ARG A 150 -0.40 18.51 13.29
N VAL A 151 -1.41 19.17 12.75
CA VAL A 151 -2.04 18.82 11.47
C VAL A 151 -2.26 20.08 10.63
N LEU A 152 -2.24 19.94 9.31
CA LEU A 152 -2.62 21.04 8.42
C LEU A 152 -4.11 21.37 8.62
N ALA A 153 -4.47 22.66 8.62
CA ALA A 153 -5.83 23.08 8.95
C ALA A 153 -6.85 22.75 7.85
N ALA A 154 -6.46 22.88 6.58
CA ALA A 154 -7.37 22.75 5.43
C ALA A 154 -8.19 21.44 5.43
N PRO A 155 -7.62 20.23 5.60
CA PRO A 155 -8.41 19.00 5.65
C PRO A 155 -9.44 18.95 6.77
N LEU A 156 -9.13 19.54 7.93
CA LEU A 156 -10.02 19.57 9.08
C LEU A 156 -11.16 20.57 8.84
N ASP A 157 -10.82 21.79 8.41
CA ASP A 157 -11.80 22.85 8.14
C ASP A 157 -12.83 22.36 7.10
N SER A 158 -12.37 21.75 5.99
CA SER A 158 -13.27 21.21 4.96
C SER A 158 -14.12 20.04 5.46
N ALA A 159 -13.59 19.20 6.34
CA ALA A 159 -14.34 18.08 6.89
C ALA A 159 -15.38 18.52 7.94
N VAL A 160 -15.11 19.58 8.71
CA VAL A 160 -16.11 20.22 9.57
C VAL A 160 -17.23 20.83 8.73
N ASP A 161 -16.88 21.60 7.69
CA ASP A 161 -17.85 22.23 6.79
C ASP A 161 -18.74 21.19 6.08
N ALA A 162 -18.18 20.02 5.74
CA ALA A 162 -18.90 18.89 5.16
C ALA A 162 -19.70 18.05 6.17
N GLY A 163 -19.59 18.33 7.47
CA GLY A 163 -20.20 17.53 8.54
C GLY A 163 -19.59 16.14 8.71
N ALA A 164 -18.38 15.92 8.19
CA ALA A 164 -17.62 14.67 8.34
C ALA A 164 -16.83 14.62 9.66
N LEU A 165 -16.63 15.77 10.32
CA LEU A 165 -16.10 15.89 11.68
C LEU A 165 -17.14 16.52 12.61
N ASP A 166 -17.31 15.93 13.79
CA ASP A 166 -18.15 16.46 14.88
C ASP A 166 -17.27 17.07 15.98
N GLU A 167 -17.20 18.40 16.03
CA GLU A 167 -16.46 19.14 17.05
C GLU A 167 -17.01 18.89 18.47
N GLU A 168 -18.31 18.65 18.62
CA GLU A 168 -18.90 18.34 19.93
C GLU A 168 -18.46 16.94 20.41
N GLU A 169 -18.23 15.98 19.51
CA GLU A 169 -17.62 14.71 19.87
C GLU A 169 -16.17 14.88 20.34
N TRP A 170 -15.41 15.76 19.69
CA TRP A 170 -14.03 16.05 20.06
C TRP A 170 -13.98 16.66 21.47
N GLU A 171 -14.82 17.66 21.75
CA GLU A 171 -14.95 18.26 23.08
C GLU A 171 -15.39 17.23 24.13
N ARG A 172 -16.38 16.38 23.84
CA ARG A 172 -16.82 15.30 24.75
C ARG A 172 -15.71 14.32 25.09
N ARG A 173 -14.76 14.09 24.19
CA ARG A 173 -13.58 13.25 24.40
C ARG A 173 -12.39 14.01 24.99
N GLY A 174 -12.53 15.31 25.25
CA GLY A 174 -11.49 16.16 25.82
C GLY A 174 -10.38 16.52 24.82
N VAL A 175 -10.64 16.43 23.52
CA VAL A 175 -9.68 16.87 22.49
C VAL A 175 -9.70 18.39 22.42
N GLU A 176 -8.58 19.04 22.73
CA GLU A 176 -8.42 20.48 22.59
C GLU A 176 -7.89 20.81 21.18
N LEU A 177 -8.60 21.69 20.48
CA LEU A 177 -8.23 22.20 19.16
C LEU A 177 -7.75 23.65 19.29
N ALA A 178 -6.49 23.93 18.95
CA ALA A 178 -5.95 25.28 18.95
C ALA A 178 -5.24 25.60 17.63
N ARG A 179 -5.40 26.82 17.10
CA ARG A 179 -4.59 27.30 15.97
C ARG A 179 -3.12 27.35 16.39
N ASP A 180 -2.25 26.73 15.60
CA ASP A 180 -0.83 26.66 15.91
C ASP A 180 -0.06 27.81 15.26
N GLY A 181 0.32 28.79 16.09
CA GLY A 181 1.05 29.98 15.69
C GLY A 181 2.55 29.79 15.44
N THR A 182 3.09 28.57 15.50
CA THR A 182 4.51 28.34 15.19
C THR A 182 4.81 28.73 13.75
N ARG A 183 5.75 29.66 13.53
CA ARG A 183 6.11 30.07 12.17
C ARG A 183 6.93 28.97 11.50
N THR A 184 6.27 28.21 10.62
CA THR A 184 6.90 27.15 9.83
C THR A 184 6.62 27.37 8.36
N LEU A 185 7.09 26.46 7.50
CA LEU A 185 6.79 26.49 6.08
C LEU A 185 5.30 26.28 5.79
N ALA A 186 4.53 25.65 6.69
CA ALA A 186 3.08 25.56 6.61
C ALA A 186 2.46 26.63 7.53
N GLU A 187 1.67 27.53 6.94
CA GLU A 187 1.15 28.71 7.62
C GLU A 187 -0.06 28.34 8.49
N ASP A 188 -1.02 27.59 7.93
CA ASP A 188 -2.25 27.22 8.63
C ASP A 188 -2.25 25.78 9.13
N LYS A 189 -2.18 25.63 10.44
CA LYS A 189 -2.17 24.33 11.13
C LYS A 189 -2.85 24.43 12.49
N TYR A 190 -3.28 23.28 12.96
CA TYR A 190 -3.82 23.08 14.29
C TYR A 190 -2.85 22.29 15.17
N LEU A 191 -2.87 22.60 16.46
CA LEU A 191 -2.33 21.77 17.53
C LEU A 191 -3.52 21.09 18.20
N LEU A 192 -3.57 19.77 18.08
CA LEU A 192 -4.54 18.90 18.75
C LEU A 192 -3.91 18.36 20.02
N ARG A 193 -4.57 18.49 21.17
CA ARG A 193 -4.15 17.88 22.44
C ARG A 193 -5.19 16.85 22.86
N CYS A 194 -4.74 15.65 23.18
CA CYS A 194 -5.56 14.56 23.66
C CYS A 194 -5.22 14.28 25.13
N PRO A 195 -6.22 13.96 25.97
CA PRO A 195 -6.01 13.71 27.39
C PRO A 195 -5.34 12.37 27.67
N ASP A 196 -5.35 11.45 26.70
CA ASP A 196 -4.73 10.13 26.82
C ASP A 196 -4.42 9.50 25.43
N ILE A 197 -3.65 8.40 25.47
CA ILE A 197 -3.25 7.60 24.30
C ILE A 197 -4.46 7.05 23.54
N ARG A 198 -5.51 6.62 24.24
CA ARG A 198 -6.69 6.00 23.62
C ARG A 198 -7.46 7.02 22.77
N THR A 199 -7.59 8.24 23.28
CA THR A 199 -8.25 9.35 22.58
C THR A 199 -7.44 9.77 21.37
N ALA A 200 -6.10 9.83 21.48
CA ALA A 200 -5.24 10.08 20.34
C ALA A 200 -5.35 9.00 19.26
N GLN A 201 -5.40 7.73 19.64
CA GLN A 201 -5.60 6.61 18.71
C GLN A 201 -6.96 6.65 18.01
N TRP A 202 -8.02 7.07 18.70
CA TRP A 202 -9.33 7.29 18.08
C TRP A 202 -9.28 8.46 17.09
N LEU A 203 -8.69 9.59 17.51
CA LEU A 203 -8.59 10.81 16.70
C LEU A 203 -7.79 10.58 15.42
N LEU A 204 -6.66 9.88 15.51
CA LEU A 204 -5.80 9.54 14.37
C LEU A 204 -6.41 8.54 13.38
N ARG A 205 -7.48 7.82 13.77
CA ARG A 205 -8.24 6.96 12.84
C ARG A 205 -9.27 7.75 12.02
N GLN A 206 -9.46 9.04 12.32
CA GLN A 206 -10.31 9.89 11.52
C GLN A 206 -9.58 10.30 10.22
N PRO A 207 -10.13 10.01 9.03
CA PRO A 207 -9.45 10.30 7.76
C PRO A 207 -9.00 11.76 7.60
N PRO A 208 -9.78 12.79 7.98
CA PRO A 208 -9.34 14.19 7.88
C PRO A 208 -8.10 14.50 8.73
N VAL A 209 -8.03 13.94 9.94
CA VAL A 209 -6.89 14.12 10.85
C VAL A 209 -5.64 13.48 10.26
N MET A 210 -5.77 12.25 9.75
CA MET A 210 -4.66 11.52 9.14
C MET A 210 -4.14 12.23 7.87
N ALA A 211 -5.04 12.69 7.00
CA ALA A 211 -4.66 13.49 5.83
C ALA A 211 -3.96 14.78 6.24
N GLY A 212 -4.52 15.53 7.20
CA GLY A 212 -3.90 16.74 7.74
C GLY A 212 -2.50 16.51 8.31
N ALA A 213 -2.27 15.38 9.00
CA ALA A 213 -0.97 14.98 9.51
C ALA A 213 0.02 14.62 8.38
N ARG A 214 -0.40 13.81 7.40
CA ARG A 214 0.41 13.42 6.24
C ARG A 214 0.79 14.62 5.37
N MET A 215 -0.17 15.50 5.08
CA MET A 215 0.07 16.71 4.29
C MET A 215 1.07 17.63 5.00
N LEU A 216 0.89 17.88 6.31
CA LEU A 216 1.84 18.69 7.08
C LEU A 216 3.25 18.08 7.04
N ASN A 217 3.37 16.78 7.32
CA ASN A 217 4.65 16.08 7.33
C ASN A 217 5.32 16.04 5.95
N GLY A 218 4.57 15.78 4.87
CA GLY A 218 5.08 15.86 3.50
C GLY A 218 5.62 17.25 3.17
N TRP A 219 4.87 18.28 3.57
CA TRP A 219 5.25 19.68 3.39
C TRP A 219 6.54 20.05 4.13
N VAL A 220 6.67 19.68 5.41
CA VAL A 220 7.87 20.02 6.20
C VAL A 220 9.06 19.12 5.88
N ALA A 221 8.84 17.85 5.51
CA ALA A 221 9.89 16.92 5.06
C ALA A 221 10.56 17.39 3.76
N ALA A 222 9.82 18.10 2.91
CA ALA A 222 10.35 18.71 1.71
C ALA A 222 11.37 19.84 2.02
N GLY A 223 11.38 20.38 3.24
CA GLY A 223 12.28 21.43 3.71
C GLY A 223 13.65 20.95 4.20
N PRO A 224 14.45 21.87 4.80
CA PRO A 224 15.73 21.51 5.41
C PRO A 224 15.54 20.67 6.69
N PHE A 225 16.51 19.81 6.99
CA PHE A 225 16.55 19.00 8.20
C PHE A 225 17.88 19.19 8.94
N PRO A 226 17.93 20.09 9.96
CA PRO A 226 19.18 20.42 10.66
C PRO A 226 19.54 19.46 11.80
N PHE A 227 18.68 18.47 12.09
CA PHE A 227 18.78 17.67 13.32
C PHE A 227 19.50 16.33 13.16
N LYS A 228 20.25 16.11 12.08
CA LYS A 228 20.90 14.82 11.78
C LYS A 228 21.75 14.27 12.93
N SER A 229 22.46 15.13 13.66
CA SER A 229 23.30 14.73 14.80
C SER A 229 22.52 14.29 16.04
N ARG A 230 21.22 14.61 16.10
CA ARG A 230 20.32 14.23 17.21
C ARG A 230 19.57 12.94 16.93
N TYR A 231 19.68 12.38 15.72
CA TYR A 231 19.07 11.10 15.40
C TYR A 231 19.67 9.99 16.28
N ARG A 232 18.79 9.15 16.81
CA ARG A 232 19.10 7.98 17.63
C ARG A 232 18.38 6.79 17.00
N PRO A 233 19.06 6.00 16.15
CA PRO A 233 18.42 4.91 15.41
C PRO A 233 17.75 3.90 16.34
N GLU A 234 18.30 3.68 17.53
CA GLU A 234 17.76 2.77 18.54
C GLU A 234 16.37 3.20 19.06
N ILE A 235 16.12 4.51 19.21
CA ILE A 235 14.81 5.03 19.62
C ILE A 235 13.79 4.82 18.50
N ALA A 236 14.18 5.15 17.26
CA ALA A 236 13.30 4.95 16.11
C ALA A 236 12.96 3.46 15.93
N ALA A 237 13.95 2.58 16.01
CA ALA A 237 13.77 1.13 15.84
C ALA A 237 12.90 0.52 16.95
N ARG A 238 13.11 0.93 18.21
CA ARG A 238 12.28 0.47 19.34
C ARG A 238 10.80 0.84 19.16
N ALA A 239 10.51 2.10 18.81
CA ALA A 239 9.14 2.55 18.57
C ALA A 239 8.53 1.83 17.34
N TRP A 240 9.32 1.62 16.29
CA TRP A 240 8.88 0.90 15.09
C TRP A 240 8.41 -0.52 15.42
N LEU A 241 9.18 -1.25 16.22
CA LEU A 241 8.85 -2.62 16.67
C LEU A 241 7.66 -2.65 17.65
N ALA A 242 7.55 -1.65 18.53
CA ALA A 242 6.41 -1.50 19.43
C ALA A 242 5.10 -1.36 18.65
N ALA A 243 5.09 -0.52 17.62
CA ALA A 243 3.92 -0.29 16.77
C ALA A 243 3.48 -1.56 16.02
N GLU A 244 4.44 -2.36 15.55
CA GLU A 244 4.16 -3.66 14.94
C GLU A 244 3.50 -4.61 15.94
N THR A 245 4.08 -4.76 17.12
CA THR A 245 3.66 -5.77 18.09
C THR A 245 2.25 -5.49 18.63
N LEU A 246 1.96 -4.23 19.00
CA LEU A 246 0.72 -3.91 19.71
C LEU A 246 -0.44 -3.52 18.78
N LEU A 247 -0.17 -2.83 17.67
CA LEU A 247 -1.26 -2.30 16.84
C LEU A 247 -1.62 -3.20 15.66
N ALA A 248 -0.72 -4.11 15.23
CA ALA A 248 -1.11 -5.16 14.30
C ALA A 248 -2.00 -6.21 14.97
N ALA A 249 -1.86 -6.42 16.28
CA ALA A 249 -2.71 -7.32 17.05
C ALA A 249 -4.16 -6.81 17.21
N GLU A 250 -4.37 -5.50 17.06
CA GLU A 250 -5.70 -4.86 17.15
C GLU A 250 -6.47 -4.86 15.81
N SER A 251 -5.84 -5.22 14.68
CA SER A 251 -6.59 -5.42 13.44
C SER A 251 -7.59 -6.55 13.67
N PRO A 252 -8.91 -6.29 13.55
CA PRO A 252 -9.92 -7.30 13.81
C PRO A 252 -9.65 -8.47 12.89
N ALA A 253 -9.25 -9.61 13.47
CA ALA A 253 -9.14 -10.86 12.74
C ALA A 253 -10.48 -11.03 12.01
N ALA A 254 -10.43 -10.99 10.67
CA ALA A 254 -11.61 -11.17 9.85
C ALA A 254 -12.36 -12.41 10.35
N PRO A 255 -13.69 -12.36 10.49
CA PRO A 255 -14.45 -13.46 11.08
C PRO A 255 -14.16 -14.74 10.29
N ILE A 256 -13.45 -15.67 10.94
CA ILE A 256 -13.11 -16.98 10.39
C ILE A 256 -14.41 -17.79 10.40
N GLY A 257 -15.20 -17.64 9.34
CA GLY A 257 -16.45 -18.35 9.12
C GLY A 257 -16.44 -19.03 7.76
N GLY A 258 -16.02 -20.30 7.71
CA GLY A 258 -16.37 -21.23 6.63
C GLY A 258 -15.20 -21.72 5.75
N GLN A 259 -14.82 -22.98 5.95
CA GLN A 259 -13.97 -23.84 5.10
C GLN A 259 -12.55 -23.32 4.82
N GLY A 260 -11.65 -23.57 5.76
CA GLY A 260 -10.22 -23.37 5.57
C GLY A 260 -9.57 -24.38 4.62
N PHE A 261 -8.37 -24.03 4.16
CA PHE A 261 -7.46 -24.86 3.38
C PHE A 261 -7.07 -26.13 4.16
N ASP A 262 -6.98 -27.26 3.45
CA ASP A 262 -6.65 -28.62 3.91
C ASP A 262 -5.23 -28.77 4.48
N ARG A 263 -4.45 -27.69 4.48
CA ARG A 263 -3.15 -27.61 5.14
C ARG A 263 -2.99 -26.25 5.84
N PRO A 264 -2.45 -26.22 7.07
CA PRO A 264 -2.04 -24.97 7.69
C PRO A 264 -0.97 -24.30 6.82
N TYR A 265 -0.97 -22.97 6.80
CA TYR A 265 0.13 -22.20 6.23
C TYR A 265 1.42 -22.54 6.98
N THR A 266 2.22 -23.44 6.44
CA THR A 266 3.64 -23.55 6.77
C THR A 266 4.35 -22.51 5.92
N GLY A 267 4.58 -21.32 6.48
CA GLY A 267 5.52 -20.38 5.89
C GLY A 267 6.80 -21.15 5.56
N SER A 268 7.18 -21.17 4.28
CA SER A 268 8.44 -21.77 3.89
C SER A 268 9.51 -21.10 4.75
N ALA A 269 10.26 -21.87 5.53
CA ALA A 269 11.45 -21.37 6.21
C ALA A 269 12.44 -21.00 5.10
N VAL A 270 12.25 -19.81 4.51
CA VAL A 270 13.20 -19.24 3.58
C VAL A 270 14.49 -19.11 4.40
N PRO A 271 15.61 -19.73 3.97
CA PRO A 271 16.90 -19.44 4.58
C PRO A 271 17.07 -17.92 4.66
N ALA A 272 17.59 -17.40 5.77
CA ALA A 272 17.75 -15.96 6.03
C ALA A 272 18.60 -15.20 4.97
N GLU A 273 19.16 -15.91 3.99
CA GLU A 273 19.60 -15.33 2.74
C GLU A 273 18.37 -14.98 1.89
N LEU A 274 17.90 -13.73 2.03
CA LEU A 274 17.19 -13.05 0.96
C LEU A 274 17.89 -13.41 -0.36
N PRO A 275 17.17 -13.89 -1.40
CA PRO A 275 17.81 -14.21 -2.66
C PRO A 275 18.58 -12.97 -3.09
N ALA A 276 19.92 -13.09 -3.12
CA ALA A 276 20.81 -12.01 -3.48
C ALA A 276 20.20 -11.32 -4.69
N GLN A 277 19.77 -10.06 -4.51
CA GLN A 277 19.12 -9.21 -5.50
C GLN A 277 19.54 -9.69 -6.89
N ARG A 278 18.65 -10.43 -7.59
CA ARG A 278 19.02 -11.30 -8.72
C ARG A 278 20.02 -10.53 -9.58
N SER A 279 21.28 -10.93 -9.57
CA SER A 279 22.30 -10.20 -10.33
C SER A 279 21.81 -10.14 -11.77
N PHE A 280 21.60 -8.94 -12.29
CA PHE A 280 21.05 -8.75 -13.62
C PHE A 280 21.97 -9.42 -14.66
N ASP A 281 21.58 -10.61 -15.13
CA ASP A 281 22.28 -11.30 -16.19
C ASP A 281 21.85 -10.67 -17.53
N ALA A 282 22.66 -9.71 -17.98
CA ALA A 282 22.44 -9.02 -19.24
C ALA A 282 22.43 -9.98 -20.45
N ALA A 283 23.13 -11.12 -20.39
CA ALA A 283 23.13 -12.10 -21.47
C ALA A 283 21.82 -12.91 -21.48
N ALA A 284 21.35 -13.38 -20.32
CA ALA A 284 20.05 -14.03 -20.20
C ALA A 284 18.90 -13.08 -20.61
N TYR A 285 18.97 -11.81 -20.21
CA TYR A 285 18.00 -10.79 -20.63
C TYR A 285 17.98 -10.61 -22.15
N ARG A 286 19.15 -10.43 -22.79
CA ARG A 286 19.24 -10.31 -24.25
C ARG A 286 18.74 -11.56 -24.98
N ALA A 287 19.04 -12.74 -24.46
CA ALA A 287 18.53 -14.00 -25.01
C ALA A 287 16.99 -14.06 -24.93
N GLY A 288 16.42 -13.64 -23.79
CA GLY A 288 14.97 -13.53 -23.60
C GLY A 288 14.31 -12.56 -24.58
N VAL A 289 14.90 -11.36 -24.79
CA VAL A 289 14.40 -10.37 -25.76
C VAL A 289 14.47 -10.91 -27.19
N ASN A 290 15.60 -11.49 -27.59
CA ASN A 290 15.76 -12.04 -28.94
C ASN A 290 14.78 -13.18 -29.22
N GLU A 291 14.52 -14.03 -28.23
CA GLU A 291 13.58 -15.14 -28.36
C GLU A 291 12.13 -14.64 -28.41
N HIS A 292 11.78 -13.63 -27.61
CA HIS A 292 10.46 -12.98 -27.68
C HIS A 292 10.24 -12.39 -29.09
N ASP A 293 11.20 -11.61 -29.60
CA ASP A 293 11.16 -11.05 -30.95
C ASP A 293 11.01 -12.13 -32.03
N ARG A 294 11.71 -13.26 -31.88
CA ARG A 294 11.62 -14.40 -32.79
C ARG A 294 10.22 -15.00 -32.80
N LEU A 295 9.61 -15.21 -31.64
CA LEU A 295 8.24 -15.73 -31.52
C LEU A 295 7.21 -14.77 -32.11
N CYS A 296 7.33 -13.47 -31.83
CA CYS A 296 6.45 -12.45 -32.41
C CYS A 296 6.51 -12.48 -33.94
N ARG A 297 7.71 -12.49 -34.53
CA ARG A 297 7.88 -12.59 -35.99
C ARG A 297 7.33 -13.90 -36.55
N ALA A 298 7.59 -15.02 -35.88
CA ALA A 298 7.08 -16.32 -36.31
C ALA A 298 5.53 -16.33 -36.35
N LEU A 299 4.86 -15.74 -35.35
CA LEU A 299 3.41 -15.62 -35.34
C LEU A 299 2.89 -14.68 -36.43
N VAL A 300 3.56 -13.54 -36.63
CA VAL A 300 3.23 -12.61 -37.72
C VAL A 300 3.35 -13.29 -39.09
N ASP A 301 4.46 -14.00 -39.35
CA ASP A 301 4.69 -14.69 -40.62
C ASP A 301 3.66 -15.81 -40.84
N HIS A 302 3.33 -16.57 -39.79
CA HIS A 302 2.31 -17.63 -39.84
C HIS A 302 0.92 -17.07 -40.20
N LEU A 303 0.52 -15.97 -39.54
CA LEU A 303 -0.77 -15.31 -39.79
C LEU A 303 -0.81 -14.65 -41.18
N ALA A 304 0.30 -14.02 -41.61
CA ALA A 304 0.43 -13.40 -42.91
C ALA A 304 0.34 -14.43 -44.06
N ALA A 305 0.90 -15.63 -43.88
CA ALA A 305 0.75 -16.73 -44.84
C ALA A 305 -0.71 -17.15 -45.05
N SER A 306 -1.58 -16.88 -44.06
CA SER A 306 -3.02 -17.11 -44.13
C SER A 306 -3.81 -15.86 -44.57
N GLY A 307 -3.12 -14.80 -45.03
CA GLY A 307 -3.73 -13.55 -45.47
C GLY A 307 -4.21 -12.63 -44.34
N LEU A 308 -3.85 -12.92 -43.08
CA LEU A 308 -4.24 -12.12 -41.92
C LEU A 308 -3.24 -10.99 -41.67
N ARG A 309 -3.73 -9.85 -41.16
CA ARG A 309 -2.90 -8.71 -40.76
C ARG A 309 -2.81 -8.65 -39.25
N VAL A 310 -1.58 -8.46 -38.75
CA VAL A 310 -1.27 -8.37 -37.33
C VAL A 310 -0.83 -6.95 -36.99
N GLY A 311 -1.32 -6.42 -35.87
CA GLY A 311 -0.91 -5.14 -35.30
C GLY A 311 -0.36 -5.32 -33.87
N ALA A 312 0.14 -4.24 -33.31
CA ALA A 312 0.53 -4.14 -31.91
C ALA A 312 -0.51 -3.28 -31.15
N GLY A 313 -0.91 -3.73 -29.96
CA GLY A 313 -1.93 -3.05 -29.15
C GLY A 313 -3.37 -3.15 -29.68
N LEU A 314 -4.34 -2.92 -28.80
CA LEU A 314 -5.77 -2.85 -29.15
C LEU A 314 -6.50 -1.88 -28.22
N ALA A 315 -7.09 -0.81 -28.80
CA ALA A 315 -7.83 0.24 -28.08
C ALA A 315 -7.11 0.81 -26.84
N GLY A 316 -5.81 1.05 -26.94
CA GLY A 316 -4.99 1.58 -25.83
C GLY A 316 -4.52 0.53 -24.81
N VAL A 317 -4.91 -0.74 -24.96
CA VAL A 317 -4.32 -1.85 -24.20
C VAL A 317 -3.05 -2.33 -24.90
N ASN A 318 -1.93 -2.36 -24.17
CA ASN A 318 -0.61 -2.72 -24.67
C ASN A 318 -0.42 -4.25 -24.70
N VAL A 319 -1.12 -4.92 -25.61
CA VAL A 319 -0.87 -6.33 -25.94
C VAL A 319 0.32 -6.44 -26.91
N ASP A 320 1.06 -7.56 -26.86
CA ASP A 320 2.19 -7.79 -27.77
C ASP A 320 1.72 -7.82 -29.23
N LEU A 321 0.67 -8.60 -29.52
CA LEU A 321 0.09 -8.72 -30.86
C LEU A 321 -1.44 -8.77 -30.81
N ALA A 322 -2.09 -8.22 -31.83
CA ALA A 322 -3.53 -8.32 -32.03
C ALA A 322 -3.85 -8.50 -33.51
N TRP A 323 -4.90 -9.25 -33.82
CA TRP A 323 -5.38 -9.42 -35.20
C TRP A 323 -6.89 -9.67 -35.25
N ARG A 324 -7.43 -9.62 -36.46
CA ARG A 324 -8.77 -10.12 -36.79
C ARG A 324 -8.64 -11.26 -37.78
N ASP A 325 -9.42 -12.31 -37.58
CA ASP A 325 -9.52 -13.38 -38.57
C ASP A 325 -10.48 -13.00 -39.72
N THR A 326 -10.66 -13.93 -40.66
CA THR A 326 -11.57 -13.75 -41.82
C THR A 326 -13.05 -13.68 -41.43
N GLU A 327 -13.41 -14.14 -40.23
CA GLU A 327 -14.77 -14.10 -39.68
C GLU A 327 -15.00 -12.83 -38.83
N GLY A 328 -13.98 -11.97 -38.69
CA GLY A 328 -14.04 -10.72 -37.94
C GLY A 328 -13.77 -10.84 -36.44
N ARG A 329 -13.48 -12.06 -35.95
CA ARG A 329 -13.17 -12.32 -34.53
C ARG A 329 -11.85 -11.67 -34.16
N GLN A 330 -11.79 -11.06 -32.97
CA GLN A 330 -10.61 -10.38 -32.48
C GLN A 330 -9.78 -11.32 -31.61
N PHE A 331 -8.47 -11.30 -31.82
CA PHE A 331 -7.51 -12.05 -31.04
C PHE A 331 -6.49 -11.10 -30.44
N ILE A 332 -6.04 -11.42 -29.23
CA ILE A 332 -4.88 -10.78 -28.61
C ILE A 332 -3.90 -11.88 -28.21
N ALA A 333 -2.60 -11.62 -28.36
CA ALA A 333 -1.56 -12.52 -27.92
C ALA A 333 -0.62 -11.84 -26.92
N GLU A 334 -0.29 -12.60 -25.87
CA GLU A 334 0.83 -12.34 -24.97
C GLU A 334 1.94 -13.34 -25.28
N VAL A 335 3.17 -12.87 -25.45
CA VAL A 335 4.31 -13.66 -25.94
C VAL A 335 5.40 -13.74 -24.87
N LYS A 336 5.65 -14.94 -24.35
CA LYS A 336 6.66 -15.17 -23.32
C LYS A 336 7.81 -16.03 -23.81
N SER A 337 9.02 -15.51 -23.72
CA SER A 337 10.23 -16.28 -23.97
C SER A 337 10.57 -17.12 -22.73
N VAL A 338 10.65 -18.43 -22.93
CA VAL A 338 11.03 -19.38 -21.88
C VAL A 338 12.50 -19.73 -22.09
N VAL A 339 13.39 -18.99 -21.42
CA VAL A 339 14.83 -19.15 -21.52
C VAL A 339 15.40 -19.53 -20.16
N GLY A 340 16.15 -20.64 -20.11
CA GLY A 340 16.64 -21.21 -18.86
C GLY A 340 15.54 -21.93 -18.07
N GLY A 341 15.60 -21.82 -16.74
CA GLY A 341 14.68 -22.49 -15.80
C GLY A 341 13.46 -21.65 -15.39
N ASN A 342 13.12 -20.60 -16.13
CA ASN A 342 12.09 -19.62 -15.75
C ASN A 342 10.66 -19.96 -16.27
N GLU A 343 10.45 -21.17 -16.78
CA GLU A 343 9.22 -21.57 -17.48
C GLU A 343 7.94 -21.29 -16.69
N VAL A 344 7.87 -21.79 -15.45
CA VAL A 344 6.68 -21.63 -14.60
C VAL A 344 6.41 -20.16 -14.25
N GLU A 345 7.47 -19.37 -14.03
CA GLU A 345 7.37 -17.93 -13.73
C GLU A 345 6.80 -17.18 -14.94
N GLN A 346 7.31 -17.46 -16.15
CA GLN A 346 6.87 -16.84 -17.39
C GLN A 346 5.44 -17.25 -17.78
N LEU A 347 5.08 -18.52 -17.63
CA LEU A 347 3.72 -19.01 -17.91
C LEU A 347 2.69 -18.36 -16.99
N ARG A 348 2.99 -18.26 -15.69
CA ARG A 348 2.11 -17.56 -14.72
C ARG A 348 1.96 -16.09 -15.06
N LEU A 349 3.07 -15.42 -15.33
CA LEU A 349 3.08 -14.01 -15.67
C LEU A 349 2.28 -13.74 -16.95
N GLY A 350 2.55 -14.50 -18.02
CA GLY A 350 1.86 -14.35 -19.30
C GLY A 350 0.36 -14.67 -19.22
N LEU A 351 -0.02 -15.71 -18.48
CA LEU A 351 -1.43 -16.02 -18.26
C LEU A 351 -2.14 -14.90 -17.49
N GLY A 352 -1.52 -14.38 -16.42
CA GLY A 352 -2.08 -13.26 -15.65
C GLY A 352 -2.31 -12.02 -16.52
N GLN A 353 -1.32 -11.67 -17.35
CA GLN A 353 -1.40 -10.50 -18.24
C GLN A 353 -2.49 -10.67 -19.31
N VAL A 354 -2.55 -11.81 -20.01
CA VAL A 354 -3.53 -11.99 -21.08
C VAL A 354 -4.98 -12.01 -20.55
N LEU A 355 -5.19 -12.53 -19.34
CA LEU A 355 -6.50 -12.49 -18.66
C LEU A 355 -6.90 -11.07 -18.28
N GLU A 356 -5.95 -10.27 -17.80
CA GLU A 356 -6.14 -8.87 -17.46
C GLU A 356 -6.49 -8.02 -18.70
N TYR A 357 -5.76 -8.22 -19.80
CA TYR A 357 -6.04 -7.55 -21.07
C TYR A 357 -7.43 -7.89 -21.59
N ARG A 358 -7.81 -9.18 -21.55
CA ARG A 358 -9.17 -9.61 -21.93
C ARG A 358 -10.24 -8.88 -21.11
N HIS A 359 -10.04 -8.76 -19.80
CA HIS A 359 -10.98 -8.05 -18.92
C HIS A 359 -11.10 -6.57 -19.29
N ARG A 360 -9.98 -5.85 -19.47
CA ARG A 360 -9.99 -4.43 -19.87
C ARG A 360 -10.64 -4.20 -21.24
N LEU A 361 -10.45 -5.11 -22.19
CA LEU A 361 -11.07 -5.00 -23.51
C LEU A 361 -12.57 -5.27 -23.44
N ALA A 362 -13.01 -6.20 -22.58
CA ALA A 362 -14.42 -6.48 -22.34
C ALA A 362 -15.14 -5.27 -21.71
N THR A 363 -14.51 -4.53 -20.79
CA THR A 363 -15.11 -3.29 -20.23
C THR A 363 -15.25 -2.18 -21.27
N LEU A 364 -14.50 -2.26 -22.37
CA LEU A 364 -14.64 -1.39 -23.56
C LEU A 364 -15.62 -1.96 -24.61
N GLY A 365 -16.36 -3.02 -24.28
CA GLY A 365 -17.31 -3.67 -25.19
C GLY A 365 -16.67 -4.50 -26.30
N MET A 366 -15.38 -4.84 -26.19
CA MET A 366 -14.68 -5.67 -27.16
C MET A 366 -14.49 -7.09 -26.66
N TRP A 367 -15.00 -8.04 -27.44
CA TRP A 367 -14.84 -9.47 -27.18
C TRP A 367 -13.62 -9.99 -27.94
N VAL A 368 -12.64 -10.47 -27.19
CA VAL A 368 -11.37 -10.96 -27.74
C VAL A 368 -11.08 -12.39 -27.29
N THR A 369 -10.45 -13.15 -28.18
CA THR A 369 -9.91 -14.48 -27.89
C THR A 369 -8.46 -14.34 -27.42
N PRO A 370 -8.14 -14.63 -26.15
CA PRO A 370 -6.77 -14.52 -25.65
C PRO A 370 -5.91 -15.70 -26.10
N VAL A 371 -4.68 -15.39 -26.49
CA VAL A 371 -3.66 -16.35 -26.90
C VAL A 371 -2.40 -16.15 -26.06
N LEU A 372 -1.86 -17.22 -25.50
CA LEU A 372 -0.56 -17.21 -24.83
C LEU A 372 0.43 -17.96 -25.71
N VAL A 373 1.45 -17.26 -26.20
CA VAL A 373 2.52 -17.84 -27.02
C VAL A 373 3.76 -18.00 -26.17
N VAL A 374 4.30 -19.21 -26.11
CA VAL A 374 5.54 -19.50 -25.37
C VAL A 374 6.56 -20.21 -26.24
N SER A 375 7.86 -20.03 -25.95
CA SER A 375 8.91 -20.78 -26.67
C SER A 375 8.69 -22.29 -26.58
N ARG A 376 8.41 -22.76 -25.36
CA ARG A 376 8.19 -24.16 -25.00
C ARG A 376 7.31 -24.27 -23.75
N CYS A 377 6.65 -25.41 -23.58
CA CYS A 377 5.91 -25.76 -22.38
C CYS A 377 6.10 -27.26 -22.08
N THR A 378 6.90 -27.56 -21.07
CA THR A 378 7.26 -28.92 -20.65
C THR A 378 6.28 -29.50 -19.63
N ASP A 379 5.68 -28.66 -18.81
CA ASP A 379 4.68 -29.09 -17.83
C ASP A 379 3.32 -29.34 -18.52
N ARG A 380 2.82 -30.56 -18.35
CA ARG A 380 1.60 -31.07 -19.00
C ARG A 380 0.31 -30.50 -18.42
N ALA A 381 0.35 -29.83 -17.27
CA ALA A 381 -0.83 -29.21 -16.67
C ALA A 381 -1.28 -27.95 -17.43
N TRP A 382 -0.34 -27.22 -18.05
CA TRP A 382 -0.62 -25.91 -18.64
C TRP A 382 -1.62 -25.90 -19.79
N PRO A 383 -1.63 -26.87 -20.72
CA PRO A 383 -2.70 -26.95 -21.71
C PRO A 383 -4.11 -26.99 -21.08
N ALA A 384 -4.28 -27.72 -19.98
CA ALA A 384 -5.56 -27.79 -19.28
C ALA A 384 -5.87 -26.46 -18.57
N ILE A 385 -4.89 -25.87 -17.86
CA ILE A 385 -5.05 -24.57 -17.18
C ILE A 385 -5.47 -23.47 -18.16
N CYS A 386 -4.80 -23.40 -19.32
CA CYS A 386 -5.14 -22.44 -20.38
C CYS A 386 -6.53 -22.74 -20.95
N GLY A 387 -6.85 -24.01 -21.21
CA GLY A 387 -8.18 -24.44 -21.66
C GLY A 387 -9.31 -24.02 -20.72
N ASP A 388 -9.18 -24.32 -19.43
CA ASP A 388 -10.15 -23.95 -18.38
C ASP A 388 -10.29 -22.43 -18.23
N SER A 389 -9.25 -21.67 -18.59
CA SER A 389 -9.26 -20.20 -18.59
C SER A 389 -9.74 -19.59 -19.91
N HIS A 390 -10.11 -20.41 -20.89
CA HIS A 390 -10.42 -20.02 -22.26
C HIS A 390 -9.30 -19.20 -22.92
N VAL A 391 -8.06 -19.67 -22.78
CA VAL A 391 -6.84 -19.11 -23.38
C VAL A 391 -6.23 -20.15 -24.32
N ILE A 392 -5.95 -19.76 -25.57
CA ILE A 392 -5.27 -20.63 -26.54
C ILE A 392 -3.78 -20.62 -26.23
N LEU A 393 -3.20 -21.78 -25.94
CA LEU A 393 -1.75 -21.94 -25.73
C LEU A 393 -1.05 -22.34 -27.03
N LEU A 394 -0.12 -21.51 -27.50
CA LEU A 394 0.74 -21.80 -28.65
C LEU A 394 2.18 -22.02 -28.20
N GLN A 395 2.81 -23.07 -28.73
CA GLN A 395 4.22 -23.38 -28.44
C GLN A 395 5.08 -23.15 -29.68
N GLY A 396 6.16 -22.38 -29.54
CA GLY A 396 7.09 -22.02 -30.62
C GLY A 396 7.74 -23.22 -31.29
N GLU A 397 8.07 -24.27 -30.52
CA GLU A 397 8.62 -25.53 -31.06
C GLU A 397 7.62 -26.33 -31.91
N ARG A 398 6.32 -25.99 -31.84
CA ARG A 398 5.23 -26.67 -32.56
C ARG A 398 4.47 -25.70 -33.46
N ALA A 399 5.19 -24.80 -34.14
CA ALA A 399 4.60 -23.81 -35.04
C ALA A 399 3.74 -24.41 -36.17
N SER A 400 3.99 -25.67 -36.55
CA SER A 400 3.14 -26.43 -37.49
C SER A 400 1.70 -26.61 -37.00
N ASP A 401 1.48 -26.61 -35.69
CA ASP A 401 0.21 -26.98 -35.07
C ASP A 401 -0.66 -25.75 -34.80
N TRP A 402 -0.11 -24.53 -34.99
CA TRP A 402 -0.77 -23.27 -34.66
C TRP A 402 -2.09 -23.07 -35.40
N THR A 403 -2.17 -23.46 -36.67
CA THR A 403 -3.40 -23.33 -37.46
C THR A 403 -4.54 -24.13 -36.85
N ALA A 404 -4.28 -25.35 -36.38
CA ALA A 404 -5.30 -26.19 -35.75
C ALA A 404 -5.78 -25.53 -34.45
N ALA A 405 -4.87 -25.12 -33.57
CA ALA A 405 -5.20 -24.50 -32.28
C ALA A 405 -6.01 -23.19 -32.43
N LEU A 406 -5.63 -22.33 -33.38
CA LEU A 406 -6.33 -21.07 -33.66
C LEU A 406 -7.71 -21.28 -34.31
N THR A 407 -7.93 -22.45 -34.92
CA THR A 407 -9.21 -22.81 -35.55
C THR A 407 -10.14 -23.53 -34.57
N GLU A 408 -9.61 -24.36 -33.67
CA GLU A 408 -10.38 -25.13 -32.69
C GLU A 408 -10.97 -24.25 -31.57
N GLY A 409 -10.36 -23.11 -31.24
CA GLY A 409 -10.90 -22.11 -30.30
C GLY A 409 -12.14 -21.35 -30.82
N ARG A 410 -12.99 -22.00 -31.63
CA ARG A 410 -14.09 -21.40 -32.39
C ARG A 410 -15.42 -21.24 -31.66
N ASP A 411 -15.55 -21.71 -30.43
CA ASP A 411 -16.76 -21.52 -29.63
C ASP A 411 -16.55 -20.48 -28.51
N PRO A 412 -16.69 -19.17 -28.78
CA PRO A 412 -17.15 -18.27 -27.74
C PRO A 412 -18.66 -18.49 -27.62
N THR A 413 -19.10 -19.39 -26.74
CA THR A 413 -20.51 -19.35 -26.35
C THR A 413 -20.73 -17.97 -25.72
N PRO A 414 -21.55 -17.09 -26.30
CA PRO A 414 -21.85 -15.84 -25.65
C PRO A 414 -22.61 -16.20 -24.38
N VAL A 415 -22.00 -15.97 -23.22
CA VAL A 415 -22.74 -15.91 -21.97
C VAL A 415 -23.59 -14.65 -22.07
N LEU A 416 -24.77 -14.81 -22.68
CA LEU A 416 -25.87 -13.87 -22.57
C LEU A 416 -26.19 -13.77 -21.07
N VAL A 417 -25.62 -12.76 -20.41
CA VAL A 417 -26.19 -12.23 -19.18
C VAL A 417 -27.51 -11.60 -19.62
N ILE A 418 -28.58 -12.33 -19.42
CA ILE A 418 -29.94 -11.83 -19.59
C ILE A 418 -30.13 -10.80 -18.48
N ASP A 419 -30.22 -9.53 -18.86
CA ASP A 419 -30.86 -8.50 -18.06
C ASP A 419 -32.38 -8.78 -18.06
N GLU A 420 -32.87 -9.35 -16.97
CA GLU A 420 -34.28 -9.34 -16.53
C GLU A 420 -34.23 -9.27 -14.99
N ALA A 421 -34.85 -8.33 -14.28
CA ALA A 421 -35.98 -7.49 -14.63
C ALA A 421 -36.10 -6.27 -13.69
N GLU A 422 -36.61 -5.16 -14.23
CA GLU A 422 -37.58 -4.33 -13.51
C GLU A 422 -38.86 -5.15 -13.29
N ALA A 423 -39.23 -5.36 -12.02
CA ALA A 423 -40.60 -5.50 -11.52
C ALA A 423 -40.63 -5.22 -10.01
#